data_AF-A0A0M3IPZ5-F1
#
_entry.id   AF-A0A0M3IPZ5-F1
#
_cell.length_a   1.000
_cell.length_b   1.000
_cell.length_c   1.000
_cell.angle_alpha   90.00
_cell.angle_beta   90.00
_cell.angle_gamma   90.00
#
_symmetry.space_group_name_H-M   'P 1'
#
loop_
_entity.id
_entity.type
_entity.pdbx_description
1 polymer ?
#
loop_
_entity_poly.entity_id
_entity_poly.type
_entity_poly.pdbx_seq_one_letter_code
_entity_poly.pdbx_strand_id
1 'polypeptide(L)'
;MFVIFSFLLPSPESAIYILIANLFLLGIFLEDLISILPPTIGRAPRIAYFTGLNLVLTTFAIGMQFWLRYLLKAPGNAFGWALHIVRIKDMIIPNRWKFEGVKATSNDEEQQFTVTNDITWRSVADSARLLAALLFLIIFLLSFIALFI
;
A
#
# COMPACT_ATOMS: atom_id res chain seq x y z
N MET A 1 -7.78 -8.80 3.30
CA MET A 1 -6.75 -8.70 4.37
C MET A 1 -5.32 -8.89 3.87
N PHE A 2 -4.99 -9.95 3.11
CA PHE A 2 -3.64 -10.15 2.55
C PHE A 2 -3.09 -8.95 1.77
N VAL A 3 -3.96 -8.23 1.05
CA VAL A 3 -3.58 -7.02 0.30
C VAL A 3 -3.00 -5.93 1.20
N ILE A 4 -3.62 -5.67 2.36
CA ILE A 4 -3.18 -4.64 3.30
C ILE A 4 -1.85 -5.07 3.93
N PHE A 5 -1.77 -6.32 4.39
CA PHE A 5 -0.54 -6.85 4.99
C PHE A 5 0.65 -6.81 4.03
N SER A 6 0.42 -6.97 2.72
CA SER A 6 1.49 -6.87 1.71
C SER A 6 2.25 -5.53 1.78
N PHE A 7 1.59 -4.43 2.15
CA PHE A 7 2.22 -3.11 2.27
C PHE A 7 2.96 -2.90 3.59
N LEU A 8 2.72 -3.75 4.59
CA LEU A 8 3.47 -3.76 5.85
C LEU A 8 4.77 -4.58 5.73
N LEU A 9 4.93 -5.38 4.66
CA LEU A 9 6.17 -6.14 4.46
C LEU A 9 7.33 -5.20 4.04
N PRO A 10 8.52 -5.34 4.64
CA PRO A 10 9.68 -4.50 4.33
C PRO A 10 10.21 -4.75 2.90
N SER A 11 10.06 -5.97 2.39
CA SER A 11 10.51 -6.37 1.06
C SER A 11 9.35 -6.38 0.07
N PRO A 12 9.42 -5.61 -1.05
CA PRO A 12 8.36 -5.60 -2.04
C PRO A 12 8.32 -6.91 -2.84
N GLU A 13 9.45 -7.62 -2.97
CA GLU A 13 9.51 -8.88 -3.71
C GLU A 13 8.71 -9.99 -3.02
N SER A 14 8.88 -10.16 -1.71
CA SER A 14 8.05 -11.09 -0.94
C SER A 14 6.56 -10.71 -0.97
N ALA A 15 6.25 -9.41 -0.91
CA ALA A 15 4.89 -8.92 -0.98
C ALA A 15 4.22 -9.28 -2.32
N ILE A 16 4.96 -9.15 -3.43
CA ILE A 16 4.47 -9.54 -4.77
C ILE A 16 4.14 -11.03 -4.81
N TYR A 17 5.00 -11.91 -4.31
CA TYR A 17 4.72 -13.36 -4.30
C TYR A 17 3.47 -13.71 -3.50
N ILE A 18 3.29 -13.10 -2.32
CA ILE A 18 2.09 -13.29 -1.49
C ILE A 18 0.84 -12.79 -2.22
N LEU A 19 0.91 -11.63 -2.86
CA LEU A 19 -0.21 -11.07 -3.61
C LEU A 19 -0.58 -11.92 -4.82
N ILE A 20 0.40 -12.48 -5.53
CA ILE A 20 0.16 -13.40 -6.65
C ILE A 20 -0.53 -14.67 -6.15
N ALA A 21 -0.04 -15.27 -5.06
CA ALA A 21 -0.69 -16.43 -4.45
C ALA A 21 -2.14 -16.12 -4.03
N ASN A 22 -2.35 -14.94 -3.43
CA ASN A 22 -3.68 -14.47 -3.05
C ASN A 22 -4.58 -14.21 -4.27
N LEU A 23 -4.04 -13.73 -5.39
CA LEU A 23 -4.77 -13.51 -6.63
C LEU A 23 -5.31 -14.84 -7.20
N PHE A 24 -4.46 -15.86 -7.26
CA PHE A 24 -4.87 -17.19 -7.72
C PHE A 24 -5.90 -17.81 -6.78
N LEU A 25 -5.69 -17.71 -5.46
CA LEU A 25 -6.63 -18.23 -4.47
C LEU A 25 -8.01 -17.58 -4.60
N LEU A 26 -8.06 -16.24 -4.74
CA LEU A 26 -9.30 -15.51 -4.97
C LEU A 26 -9.95 -15.87 -6.32
N GLY A 27 -9.15 -16.09 -7.36
CA GLY A 27 -9.63 -16.50 -8.67
C GLY A 27 -10.32 -17.86 -8.64
N ILE A 28 -9.65 -18.86 -8.07
CA ILE A 28 -10.21 -20.22 -7.91
C ILE A 28 -11.47 -20.18 -7.04
N PHE A 29 -11.43 -19.45 -5.92
CA PHE A 29 -12.60 -19.31 -5.04
C PHE A 29 -13.78 -18.63 -5.76
N LEU A 30 -13.53 -17.62 -6.59
CA LEU A 30 -14.58 -16.95 -7.35
C LEU A 30 -15.19 -17.87 -8.41
N GLU A 31 -14.38 -18.65 -9.11
CA GLU A 31 -14.84 -19.66 -10.07
C GLU A 31 -15.70 -20.72 -9.39
N ASP A 32 -15.22 -21.28 -8.28
CA ASP A 32 -15.94 -22.28 -7.49
C ASP A 32 -17.27 -21.72 -6.99
N LEU A 33 -17.26 -20.50 -6.45
CA LEU A 33 -18.45 -19.80 -5.99
C LEU A 33 -19.48 -19.63 -7.13
N ILE A 34 -19.05 -19.22 -8.32
CA ILE A 34 -19.94 -19.06 -9.48
C ILE A 34 -20.50 -20.42 -9.94
N SER A 35 -19.71 -21.50 -9.84
CA SER A 35 -20.13 -22.84 -10.25
C SER A 35 -21.16 -23.48 -9.31
N ILE A 36 -21.06 -23.21 -8.01
CA ILE A 36 -21.96 -23.75 -6.97
C ILE A 36 -23.27 -22.98 -6.93
N LEU A 37 -23.21 -21.67 -7.22
CA LEU A 37 -24.40 -20.85 -7.25
C LEU A 37 -25.30 -21.27 -8.41
N PRO A 38 -26.61 -21.49 -8.17
CA PRO A 38 -27.53 -21.77 -9.26
C PRO A 38 -27.48 -20.62 -10.27
N PRO A 39 -27.61 -20.88 -11.58
CA PRO A 39 -27.62 -19.83 -12.60
C PRO A 39 -28.85 -18.95 -12.37
N THR A 40 -28.68 -17.89 -11.60
CA THR A 40 -29.76 -16.98 -11.24
C THR A 40 -30.06 -16.04 -12.40
N ILE A 41 -31.30 -16.05 -12.86
CA ILE A 41 -31.89 -15.00 -13.71
C ILE A 41 -32.10 -13.78 -12.79
N GLY A 42 -31.02 -13.08 -12.43
CA GLY A 42 -31.04 -12.03 -11.41
C GLY A 42 -29.67 -11.42 -11.13
N ARG A 43 -29.54 -10.68 -10.02
CA ARG A 43 -28.25 -10.12 -9.58
C ARG A 43 -27.38 -11.21 -8.94
N ALA A 44 -26.07 -11.16 -9.21
CA ALA A 44 -25.11 -12.02 -8.52
C ALA A 44 -25.19 -11.77 -6.99
N PRO A 45 -24.91 -12.77 -6.16
CA PRO A 45 -24.95 -12.57 -4.72
C PRO A 45 -23.84 -11.58 -4.31
N ARG A 46 -24.12 -10.81 -3.25
CA ARG A 46 -23.21 -9.75 -2.74
C ARG A 46 -21.79 -10.27 -2.48
N ILE A 47 -21.65 -11.53 -2.07
CA ILE A 47 -20.36 -12.18 -1.84
C ILE A 47 -19.51 -12.33 -3.12
N ALA A 48 -20.15 -12.57 -4.28
CA ALA A 48 -19.44 -12.64 -5.56
C ALA A 48 -18.89 -11.26 -5.95
N TYR A 49 -19.67 -10.19 -5.75
CA TYR A 49 -19.21 -8.82 -5.97
C TYR A 49 -18.05 -8.44 -5.03
N PHE A 50 -18.16 -8.78 -3.74
CA PHE A 50 -17.09 -8.53 -2.78
C PHE A 50 -15.80 -9.26 -3.15
N THR A 51 -15.91 -10.52 -3.56
CA THR A 51 -14.75 -11.33 -4.00
C THR A 51 -14.14 -10.75 -5.27
N GLY A 52 -14.96 -10.39 -6.27
CA GLY A 52 -14.49 -9.75 -7.50
C GLY A 52 -13.81 -8.41 -7.25
N LEU A 53 -14.35 -7.57 -6.35
CA LEU A 53 -13.71 -6.31 -5.96
C LEU A 53 -12.34 -6.57 -5.32
N ASN A 54 -12.25 -7.53 -4.39
CA ASN A 54 -10.97 -7.91 -3.78
C ASN A 54 -9.95 -8.42 -4.81
N LEU A 55 -10.40 -9.11 -5.85
CA LEU A 55 -9.54 -9.59 -6.95
C LEU A 55 -8.96 -8.41 -7.76
N VAL A 56 -9.80 -7.45 -8.13
CA VAL A 56 -9.37 -6.22 -8.81
C VAL A 56 -8.40 -5.42 -7.93
N LEU A 57 -8.72 -5.29 -6.64
CA LEU A 57 -7.90 -4.59 -5.66
C LEU A 57 -6.53 -5.26 -5.47
N THR A 58 -6.49 -6.60 -5.46
CA THR A 58 -5.25 -7.38 -5.42
C THR A 58 -4.39 -7.13 -6.65
N THR A 59 -5.00 -7.08 -7.84
CA THR A 59 -4.30 -6.79 -9.10
C THR A 59 -3.66 -5.40 -9.08
N PHE A 60 -4.40 -4.40 -8.61
CA PHE A 60 -3.87 -3.03 -8.47
C PHE A 60 -2.74 -2.96 -7.44
N ALA A 61 -2.87 -3.69 -6.32
CA ALA A 61 -1.82 -3.78 -5.31
C ALA A 61 -0.52 -4.39 -5.86
N ILE A 62 -0.60 -5.42 -6.70
CA ILE A 62 0.57 -6.00 -7.38
C ILE A 62 1.28 -4.92 -8.21
N GLY A 63 0.54 -4.18 -9.03
CA GLY A 63 1.09 -3.08 -9.82
C GLY A 63 1.77 -2.02 -8.95
N MET A 64 1.15 -1.66 -7.83
CA MET A 64 1.72 -0.71 -6.87
C MET A 64 2.99 -1.23 -6.20
N GLN A 65 3.08 -2.53 -5.89
CA GLN A 65 4.28 -3.15 -5.33
C GLN A 65 5.43 -3.21 -6.35
N PHE A 66 5.13 -3.46 -7.63
CA PHE A 66 6.12 -3.33 -8.70
C PHE A 66 6.66 -1.91 -8.82
N TRP A 67 5.78 -0.90 -8.71
CA TRP A 67 6.20 0.49 -8.68
C TRP A 67 7.07 0.81 -7.45
N LEU A 68 6.71 0.34 -6.26
CA LEU A 68 7.54 0.48 -5.06
C LEU A 68 8.92 -0.16 -5.23
N ARG A 69 8.99 -1.35 -5.84
CA ARG A 69 10.26 -2.02 -6.17
C ARG A 69 11.09 -1.16 -7.13
N TYR A 70 10.47 -0.54 -8.12
CA TYR A 70 11.16 0.35 -9.05
C TYR A 70 11.73 1.58 -8.32
N LEU A 71 10.94 2.21 -7.44
CA LEU A 71 11.37 3.36 -6.64
C LEU A 71 12.57 3.02 -5.73
N LEU A 72 12.55 1.85 -5.11
CA LEU A 72 13.67 1.42 -4.24
C LEU A 72 14.96 1.10 -4.99
N LYS A 73 14.87 0.81 -6.30
CA LYS A 73 16.04 0.58 -7.17
C LYS A 73 16.54 1.85 -7.85
N ALA A 74 15.81 2.96 -7.76
CA ALA A 74 16.18 4.22 -8.40
C ALA A 74 17.42 4.83 -7.70
N PRO A 75 18.52 5.10 -8.43
CA PRO A 75 19.68 5.78 -7.86
C PRO A 75 19.43 7.29 -7.72
N GLY A 76 20.01 7.89 -6.68
CA GLY A 76 19.99 9.34 -6.44
C GLY A 76 18.94 9.81 -5.44
N ASN A 77 18.73 11.14 -5.39
CA ASN A 77 17.75 11.78 -4.50
C ASN A 77 16.37 11.82 -5.17
N ALA A 78 15.31 11.79 -4.37
CA ALA A 78 13.96 11.91 -4.88
C ALA A 78 13.69 13.35 -5.33
N PHE A 79 13.17 13.52 -6.55
CA PHE A 79 12.86 14.83 -7.12
C PHE A 79 11.44 14.88 -7.69
N GLY A 80 10.90 16.10 -7.81
CA GLY A 80 9.60 16.35 -8.45
C GLY A 80 8.39 15.83 -7.66
N TRP A 81 7.55 15.01 -8.30
CA TRP A 81 6.27 14.54 -7.76
C TRP A 81 6.44 13.61 -6.53
N ALA A 82 7.57 12.93 -6.42
CA ALA A 82 7.91 12.07 -5.29
C ALA A 82 7.93 12.82 -3.94
N LEU A 83 8.32 14.10 -3.96
CA LEU A 83 8.33 14.97 -2.77
C LEU A 83 6.91 15.29 -2.27
N HIS A 84 5.91 15.29 -3.18
CA HIS A 84 4.51 15.50 -2.78
C HIS A 84 4.00 14.35 -1.91
N ILE A 85 4.46 13.12 -2.15
CA ILE A 85 4.06 11.94 -1.36
C ILE A 85 4.50 12.10 0.10
N VAL A 86 5.74 12.56 0.31
CA VAL A 86 6.26 12.82 1.66
C VAL A 86 5.50 13.97 2.32
N ARG A 87 5.21 15.04 1.58
CA ARG A 87 4.43 16.18 2.08
C ARG A 87 3.01 15.78 2.49
N ILE A 88 2.35 14.93 1.71
CA ILE A 88 1.00 14.41 2.03
C ILE A 88 1.05 13.56 3.30
N LYS A 89 2.05 12.67 3.43
CA LYS A 89 2.25 11.91 4.67
C LYS A 89 2.42 12.86 5.87
N ASP A 90 3.29 13.86 5.75
CA ASP A 90 3.56 14.81 6.84
C ASP A 90 2.35 15.68 7.21
N MET A 91 1.41 15.88 6.28
CA MET A 91 0.14 16.56 6.54
C MET A 91 -0.87 15.65 7.27
N ILE A 92 -0.87 14.36 6.97
CA ILE A 92 -1.80 13.37 7.54
C ILE A 92 -1.33 12.90 8.93
N ILE A 93 -0.02 12.75 9.12
CA ILE A 93 0.56 12.27 10.37
C ILE A 93 0.88 13.46 11.27
N PRO A 94 0.18 13.65 12.41
CA PRO A 94 0.48 14.75 13.32
C PRO A 94 1.91 14.65 13.81
N ASN A 95 2.57 15.81 13.96
CA ASN A 95 3.99 15.91 14.34
C ASN A 95 4.35 15.11 15.61
N ARG A 96 3.36 14.84 16.47
CA ARG A 96 3.47 14.05 17.72
C ARG A 96 3.81 12.57 17.50
N TRP A 97 3.55 12.04 16.31
CA TRP A 97 3.77 10.63 15.95
C TRP A 97 4.97 10.46 15.01
N LYS A 98 5.66 11.56 14.68
CA LYS A 98 6.96 11.48 14.03
C LYS A 98 7.93 10.98 15.10
N PHE A 99 8.29 9.70 15.00
CA PHE A 99 9.41 9.17 15.77
C PHE A 99 10.65 9.96 15.35
N GLU A 100 11.02 10.90 16.20
CA GLU A 100 12.28 11.60 16.17
C GLU A 100 13.33 10.51 16.40
N GLY A 101 13.90 10.01 15.29
CA GLY A 101 15.02 9.09 15.37
C GLY A 101 16.09 9.81 16.16
N VAL A 102 16.35 9.34 17.38
CA VAL A 102 17.40 9.85 18.26
C VAL A 102 18.71 9.81 17.45
N LYS A 103 19.09 10.94 16.86
CA LYS A 103 20.47 11.17 16.43
C LYS A 103 21.25 11.31 17.72
N ALA A 104 22.11 10.34 18.00
CA ALA A 104 23.13 10.48 19.02
C ALA A 104 23.98 11.70 18.63
N THR A 105 23.79 12.79 19.37
CA THR A 105 24.61 13.99 19.27
C THR A 105 26.02 13.64 19.74
N SER A 106 26.97 13.56 18.83
CA SER A 106 28.36 13.88 19.13
C SER A 106 28.59 15.30 18.62
N ASN A 107 28.74 16.22 19.58
CA ASN A 107 28.95 17.64 19.36
C ASN A 107 30.14 17.88 18.41
N ASP A 108 29.99 18.76 17.43
CA ASP A 108 30.54 20.12 17.50
C ASP A 108 30.39 20.83 16.14
N GLU A 109 30.28 22.15 16.22
CA GLU A 109 30.37 23.16 15.17
C GLU A 109 29.10 23.54 14.39
N GLU A 110 28.70 24.80 14.67
CA GLU A 110 27.78 25.63 13.93
C GLU A 110 28.20 25.72 12.46
N GLN A 111 27.50 24.98 11.61
CA GLN A 111 27.35 25.34 10.21
C GLN A 111 25.87 25.55 9.93
N GLN A 112 25.53 26.73 9.40
CA GLN A 112 24.30 26.97 8.66
C GLN A 112 24.25 26.00 7.47
N PHE A 113 23.90 24.75 7.75
CA PHE A 113 23.54 23.79 6.74
C PHE A 113 22.17 24.25 6.26
N THR A 114 22.09 24.80 5.06
CA THR A 114 20.84 24.73 4.30
C THR A 114 20.41 23.28 4.39
N VAL A 115 19.36 23.00 5.15
CA VAL A 115 18.81 21.66 5.30
C VAL A 115 18.15 21.34 3.96
N THR A 116 18.97 21.08 2.95
CA THR A 116 18.59 20.27 1.80
C THR A 116 18.40 18.90 2.41
N ASN A 117 17.20 18.66 2.93
CA ASN A 117 16.78 17.32 3.29
C ASN A 117 16.84 16.53 1.99
N ASP A 118 17.96 15.86 1.76
CA ASP A 118 18.14 14.94 0.66
C ASP A 118 17.22 13.76 0.93
N ILE A 119 15.95 13.94 0.52
CA ILE A 119 14.91 12.94 0.67
C ILE A 119 15.28 11.80 -0.26
N THR A 120 15.72 10.69 0.33
CA THR A 120 16.05 9.48 -0.41
C THR A 120 14.79 8.82 -0.96
N TRP A 121 14.91 8.13 -2.09
CA TRP A 121 13.81 7.32 -2.66
C TRP A 121 13.25 6.29 -1.67
N ARG A 122 14.07 5.85 -0.70
CA ARG A 122 13.65 4.97 0.39
C ARG A 122 12.60 5.63 1.29
N SER A 123 12.80 6.89 1.69
CA SER A 123 11.83 7.65 2.50
C SER A 123 10.51 7.86 1.75
N VAL A 124 10.58 8.11 0.45
CA VAL A 124 9.39 8.22 -0.42
C VAL A 124 8.66 6.89 -0.50
N ALA A 125 9.38 5.78 -0.72
CA ALA A 125 8.79 4.45 -0.81
C ALA A 125 8.09 4.04 0.50
N ASP A 126 8.71 4.31 1.66
CA ASP A 126 8.11 4.02 2.96
C ASP A 126 6.87 4.90 3.23
N SER A 127 6.92 6.17 2.82
CA SER A 127 5.75 7.07 2.89
C SER A 127 4.61 6.59 1.98
N ALA A 128 4.93 6.18 0.75
CA ALA A 128 3.97 5.63 -0.21
C ALA A 128 3.34 4.33 0.29
N ARG A 129 4.13 3.43 0.91
CA ARG A 129 3.64 2.18 1.52
C ARG A 129 2.61 2.46 2.61
N LEU A 130 2.88 3.40 3.50
CA LEU A 130 1.98 3.74 4.60
C LEU A 130 0.67 4.33 4.07
N LEU A 131 0.75 5.29 3.13
CA LEU A 131 -0.42 5.89 2.50
C LEU A 131 -1.25 4.84 1.74
N ALA A 132 -0.60 3.94 1.01
CA ALA A 132 -1.27 2.83 0.34
C ALA A 132 -1.98 1.92 1.34
N ALA A 133 -1.30 1.47 2.40
CA ALA A 133 -1.90 0.61 3.41
C ALA A 133 -3.16 1.24 4.03
N LEU A 134 -3.11 2.55 4.34
CA LEU A 134 -4.23 3.29 4.91
C LEU A 134 -5.40 3.39 3.91
N LEU A 135 -5.11 3.77 2.67
CA LEU A 135 -6.12 3.87 1.60
C LEU A 135 -6.81 2.52 1.37
N PHE A 136 -6.05 1.43 1.22
CA PHE A 136 -6.60 0.10 1.02
C PHE A 136 -7.38 -0.40 2.24
N LEU A 137 -6.99 0.00 3.45
CA LEU A 137 -7.74 -0.29 4.67
C LEU A 137 -9.09 0.44 4.70
N ILE A 138 -9.14 1.71 4.30
CA ILE A 138 -10.40 2.45 4.18
C ILE A 138 -11.31 1.80 3.14
N ILE A 139 -10.79 1.49 1.94
CA ILE A 139 -11.57 0.83 0.88
C ILE A 139 -12.11 -0.52 1.38
N PHE A 140 -11.28 -1.30 2.07
CA PHE A 140 -11.70 -2.57 2.64
C PHE A 140 -12.82 -2.41 3.68
N LEU A 141 -12.70 -1.45 4.59
CA LEU A 141 -13.75 -1.18 5.59
C LEU A 141 -15.07 -0.72 4.93
N LEU A 142 -15.00 0.18 3.97
CA LEU A 142 -16.19 0.63 3.22
C LEU A 142 -16.85 -0.53 2.47
N SER A 143 -16.05 -1.36 1.80
CA SER A 143 -16.55 -2.55 1.10
C SER A 143 -17.13 -3.59 2.06
N PHE A 144 -16.56 -3.72 3.26
CA PHE A 144 -17.06 -4.62 4.28
C PHE A 144 -18.41 -4.12 4.81
N ILE A 145 -18.54 -2.84 5.14
CA ILE A 145 -19.81 -2.23 5.58
C ILE A 145 -20.89 -2.41 4.51
N ALA A 146 -20.56 -2.16 3.24
CA ALA A 146 -21.49 -2.33 2.12
C ALA A 146 -21.95 -3.79 1.88
N LEU A 147 -21.26 -4.78 2.46
CA LEU A 147 -21.70 -6.18 2.38
C LEU A 147 -22.88 -6.46 3.33
N PHE A 148 -22.90 -5.78 4.49
CA PHE A 148 -23.90 -5.98 5.54
C PHE A 148 -25.13 -5.07 5.42
N ILE A 149 -25.04 -3.98 4.67
CA ILE A 149 -26.17 -3.11 4.28
C ILE A 149 -26.79 -3.68 3.01
#